data_AF-V6Q6E1-F1
#
_entry.id   AF-V6Q6E1-F1
#
_cell.length_a   1.000
_cell.length_b   1.000
_cell.length_c   1.000
_cell.angle_alpha   90.00
_cell.angle_beta   90.00
_cell.angle_gamma   90.00
#
_symmetry.space_group_name_H-M   'P 1'
#
loop_
_entity.id
_entity.type
_entity.pdbx_description
1 polymer ?
#
loop_
_entity_poly.entity_id
_entity_poly.type
_entity_poly.pdbx_seq_one_letter_code
_entity_poly.pdbx_strand_id
1 'polypeptide(L)'
;MTQILHLILKYPNLPLNLEGRKSDTTTEHKTIFDTYNRLIWGQGSNKKINAVSEKNRNRIKKQISKNVNTYAFLVANNKGMREVYVGKLTNIYGRKEIPYKSPLTTYMPDYFASEVGTDDDINNLFIDVSTFFKIDEKYLDCIIVESNGKKVLSVKNASSVFLVNIDEQLDGLLKEMVLRDIK
;
A
#
# COMPACT_ATOMS: atom_id res chain seq x y z
N MET A 1 -12.96 -16.82 15.17
CA MET A 1 -12.01 -16.67 14.04
C MET A 1 -11.35 -15.31 14.15
N THR A 2 -10.03 -15.21 13.96
CA THR A 2 -9.35 -13.90 13.91
C THR A 2 -9.73 -13.24 12.59
N GLN A 3 -10.30 -12.04 12.64
CA GLN A 3 -10.71 -11.29 11.46
C GLN A 3 -9.49 -11.02 10.56
N ILE A 4 -9.64 -11.14 9.24
CA ILE A 4 -8.54 -10.89 8.30
C ILE A 4 -8.19 -9.40 8.34
N LEU A 5 -6.91 -9.11 8.53
CA LEU A 5 -6.37 -7.77 8.63
C LEU A 5 -5.87 -7.28 7.27
N HIS A 6 -6.32 -6.10 6.86
CA HIS A 6 -5.90 -5.40 5.64
C HIS A 6 -5.32 -4.02 5.99
N LEU A 7 -4.81 -3.30 4.98
CA LEU A 7 -4.25 -1.96 5.15
C LEU A 7 -4.94 -0.93 4.26
N ILE A 8 -5.19 0.27 4.79
CA ILE A 8 -5.31 1.48 3.98
C ILE A 8 -4.06 2.32 4.17
N LEU A 9 -3.49 2.79 3.06
CA LEU A 9 -2.43 3.77 3.04
C LEU A 9 -2.93 4.98 2.26
N LYS A 10 -2.96 6.14 2.93
CA LYS A 10 -3.24 7.41 2.26
C LYS A 10 -1.93 8.00 1.77
N TYR A 11 -1.95 8.53 0.56
CA TYR A 11 -0.82 9.23 -0.02
C TYR A 11 -1.29 10.46 -0.80
N PRO A 12 -0.48 11.53 -0.83
CA PRO A 12 -0.69 12.60 -1.79
C PRO A 12 -0.23 12.12 -3.17
N ASN A 13 -1.07 12.24 -4.21
CA ASN A 13 -0.58 12.08 -5.57
C ASN A 13 0.13 13.38 -5.97
N LEU A 14 1.45 13.39 -5.85
CA LEU A 14 2.26 14.60 -6.04
C LEU A 14 2.76 14.68 -7.48
N PRO A 15 2.78 15.87 -8.10
CA PRO A 15 3.51 16.07 -9.34
C PRO A 15 5.00 15.90 -9.08
N LEU A 16 5.67 15.15 -9.95
CA LEU A 16 7.10 14.87 -9.90
C LEU A 16 7.76 15.42 -11.17
N ASN A 17 8.90 16.10 -11.00
CA ASN A 17 9.77 16.47 -12.11
C ASN A 17 10.99 15.55 -12.06
N LEU A 18 11.02 14.55 -12.95
CA LEU A 18 12.07 13.54 -13.00
C LEU A 18 12.79 13.68 -14.33
N GLU A 19 14.10 13.96 -14.31
CA GLU A 19 14.95 13.95 -15.52
C GLU A 19 14.36 14.68 -16.75
N GLY A 20 13.72 15.83 -16.53
CA GLY A 20 13.13 16.64 -17.60
C GLY A 20 11.73 16.20 -18.07
N ARG A 21 11.16 15.12 -17.53
CA ARG A 21 9.74 14.74 -17.72
C ARG A 21 8.90 15.07 -16.49
N LYS A 22 7.64 15.44 -16.74
CA LYS A 22 6.61 15.57 -15.70
C LYS A 22 5.93 14.22 -15.52
N SER A 23 5.78 13.80 -14.27
CA SER A 23 5.06 12.59 -13.88
C SER A 23 4.30 12.83 -12.57
N ASP A 24 3.71 11.78 -12.01
CA ASP A 24 3.15 11.80 -10.67
C ASP A 24 3.43 10.50 -9.91
N THR A 25 3.15 10.51 -8.60
CA THR A 25 3.38 9.38 -7.72
C THR A 25 2.74 8.10 -8.24
N THR A 26 1.48 8.16 -8.66
CA THR A 26 0.73 6.99 -9.14
C THR A 26 1.34 6.42 -10.42
N THR A 27 1.73 7.28 -11.35
CA THR A 27 2.31 6.92 -12.65
C THR A 27 3.65 6.20 -12.50
N GLU A 28 4.53 6.68 -11.60
CA GLU A 28 5.81 6.03 -11.35
C GLU A 28 5.62 4.62 -10.75
N HIS A 29 4.74 4.48 -9.75
CA HIS A 29 4.47 3.17 -9.16
C HIS A 29 3.81 2.21 -10.15
N LYS A 30 2.91 2.70 -11.01
CA LYS A 30 2.31 1.89 -12.07
C LYS A 30 3.38 1.39 -13.06
N THR A 31 4.31 2.25 -13.44
CA THR A 31 5.39 1.90 -14.39
C THR A 31 6.26 0.77 -13.82
N ILE A 32 6.62 0.82 -12.54
CA ILE A 32 7.34 -0.25 -11.85
C ILE A 32 6.53 -1.55 -11.87
N PHE A 33 5.23 -1.48 -11.52
CA PHE A 33 4.38 -2.66 -11.52
C PHE A 33 4.25 -3.28 -12.92
N ASP A 34 3.98 -2.49 -13.96
CA ASP A 34 3.83 -2.97 -15.34
C ASP A 34 5.13 -3.61 -15.85
N THR A 35 6.29 -3.13 -15.39
CA THR A 35 7.61 -3.64 -15.80
C THR A 35 7.97 -4.96 -15.12
N TYR A 36 7.67 -5.07 -13.82
CA TYR A 36 8.17 -6.16 -12.99
C TYR A 36 7.10 -7.12 -12.46
N ASN A 37 5.81 -6.84 -12.71
CA ASN A 37 4.65 -7.53 -12.13
C ASN A 37 4.70 -7.62 -10.60
N ARG A 38 5.35 -6.64 -9.96
CA ARG A 38 5.53 -6.52 -8.53
C ARG A 38 5.83 -5.08 -8.19
N LEU A 39 5.33 -4.63 -7.05
CA LEU A 39 5.52 -3.28 -6.57
C LEU A 39 5.78 -3.28 -5.07
N ILE A 40 6.81 -2.57 -4.66
CA ILE A 40 7.03 -2.20 -3.27
C ILE A 40 6.71 -0.73 -3.10
N TRP A 41 5.67 -0.45 -2.31
CA TRP A 41 5.19 0.89 -2.02
C TRP A 41 5.70 1.36 -0.66
N GLY A 42 6.35 2.53 -0.61
CA GLY A 42 6.81 3.18 0.62
C GLY A 42 5.79 4.18 1.19
N GLN A 43 5.61 4.21 2.51
CA GLN A 43 4.88 5.26 3.20
C GLN A 43 5.85 6.18 3.94
N GLY A 44 5.98 7.41 3.45
CA GLY A 44 6.77 8.45 4.09
C GLY A 44 6.12 9.02 5.36
N SER A 45 6.94 9.34 6.36
CA SER A 45 6.52 10.00 7.59
C SER A 45 7.68 10.71 8.28
N ASN A 46 7.45 11.94 8.73
CA ASN A 46 8.44 12.69 9.53
C ASN A 46 8.70 12.05 10.91
N LYS A 47 7.82 11.15 11.36
CA LYS A 47 8.01 10.41 12.62
C LYS A 47 8.96 9.23 12.38
N LYS A 48 10.07 9.20 13.12
CA LYS A 48 11.07 8.10 13.11
C LYS A 48 10.59 6.80 13.79
N ILE A 49 9.29 6.48 13.68
CA ILE A 49 8.66 5.27 14.24
C ILE A 49 7.89 4.54 13.15
N ASN A 50 7.78 3.21 13.26
CA ASN A 50 7.00 2.39 12.34
C ASN A 50 5.53 2.84 12.27
N ALA A 51 4.95 2.90 11.06
CA ALA A 51 3.52 3.24 10.91
C ALA A 51 2.60 2.13 11.43
N VAL A 52 3.03 0.87 11.30
CA VAL A 52 2.33 -0.31 11.80
C VAL A 52 3.20 -0.98 12.85
N SER A 53 2.64 -1.30 14.03
CA SER A 53 3.38 -1.97 15.09
C SER A 53 3.90 -3.34 14.67
N GLU A 54 5.01 -3.80 15.27
CA GLU A 54 5.62 -5.09 14.94
C GLU A 54 4.63 -6.25 15.13
N LYS A 55 3.84 -6.23 16.21
CA LYS A 55 2.74 -7.19 16.45
C LYS A 55 1.81 -7.32 15.25
N ASN A 56 1.39 -6.18 14.68
CA ASN A 56 0.45 -6.17 13.56
C ASN A 56 1.12 -6.52 12.23
N ARG A 57 2.38 -6.12 12.02
CA ARG A 57 3.17 -6.59 10.87
C ARG A 57 3.33 -8.12 10.90
N ASN A 58 3.64 -8.70 12.06
CA ASN A 58 3.78 -10.16 12.23
C ASN A 58 2.45 -10.89 12.00
N ARG A 59 1.31 -10.29 12.40
CA ARG A 59 -0.02 -10.82 12.09
C ARG A 59 -0.29 -10.86 10.58
N ILE A 60 0.03 -9.78 9.87
CA ILE A 60 -0.09 -9.71 8.40
C ILE A 60 0.83 -10.74 7.73
N LYS A 61 2.11 -10.81 8.12
CA LYS A 61 3.07 -11.81 7.62
C LYS A 61 2.55 -13.24 7.81
N LYS A 62 1.94 -13.53 8.98
CA LYS A 62 1.32 -14.84 9.28
C LYS A 62 0.06 -15.13 8.45
N GLN A 63 -0.73 -14.12 8.10
CA GLN A 63 -1.87 -14.28 7.18
C GLN A 63 -1.35 -14.66 5.79
N ILE A 64 -0.37 -13.92 5.29
CA ILE A 64 0.23 -14.14 3.97
C ILE A 64 0.87 -15.53 3.88
N SER A 65 1.64 -15.94 4.90
CA SER A 65 2.28 -17.27 4.94
C SER A 65 1.28 -18.43 4.98
N LYS A 66 0.01 -18.16 5.30
CA LYS A 66 -1.11 -19.12 5.30
C LYS A 66 -1.98 -19.00 4.05
N ASN A 67 -1.51 -18.28 3.02
CA ASN A 67 -2.24 -17.98 1.79
C ASN A 67 -3.60 -17.29 2.03
N VAL A 68 -3.73 -16.53 3.13
CA VAL A 68 -4.91 -15.71 3.37
C VAL A 68 -4.78 -14.43 2.54
N ASN A 69 -5.74 -14.20 1.64
CA ASN A 69 -5.79 -12.98 0.84
C ASN A 69 -5.81 -11.75 1.74
N THR A 70 -4.72 -10.99 1.69
CA THR A 70 -4.48 -9.80 2.48
C THR A 70 -4.19 -8.66 1.52
N TYR A 71 -4.80 -7.51 1.72
CA TYR A 71 -4.83 -6.43 0.72
C TYR A 71 -4.34 -5.11 1.32
N ALA A 72 -3.73 -4.30 0.48
CA ALA A 72 -3.46 -2.90 0.73
C ALA A 72 -4.26 -2.03 -0.24
N PHE A 73 -4.97 -1.07 0.32
CA PHE A 73 -5.75 -0.07 -0.38
C PHE A 73 -4.99 1.25 -0.35
N LEU A 74 -4.52 1.67 -1.51
CA LEU A 74 -3.74 2.87 -1.73
C LEU A 74 -4.71 3.98 -2.16
N VAL A 75 -4.93 4.96 -1.27
CA VAL A 75 -5.97 5.98 -1.44
C VAL A 75 -5.34 7.35 -1.62
N ALA A 76 -5.50 7.91 -2.82
CA ALA A 76 -5.16 9.31 -3.11
C ALA A 76 -6.41 10.19 -3.10
N ASN A 77 -6.25 11.45 -2.71
CA ASN A 77 -7.26 12.49 -2.91
C ASN A 77 -6.76 13.45 -3.99
N ASN A 78 -7.40 13.42 -5.16
CA ASN A 78 -7.06 14.24 -6.31
C ASN A 78 -8.16 15.29 -6.52
N LYS A 79 -7.98 16.47 -5.91
CA LYS A 79 -8.87 17.64 -6.07
C LYS A 79 -10.36 17.34 -5.81
N GLY A 80 -10.65 16.44 -4.86
CA GLY A 80 -12.03 16.09 -4.47
C GLY A 80 -12.49 14.72 -4.98
N MET A 81 -11.83 14.15 -5.99
CA MET A 81 -12.07 12.77 -6.41
C MET A 81 -11.07 11.83 -5.74
N ARG A 82 -11.52 10.69 -5.22
CA ARG A 82 -10.62 9.72 -4.61
C ARG A 82 -10.23 8.66 -5.63
N GLU A 83 -8.96 8.36 -5.67
CA GLU A 83 -8.45 7.25 -6.45
C GLU A 83 -8.05 6.14 -5.49
N VAL A 84 -8.56 4.93 -5.76
CA VAL A 84 -8.33 3.76 -4.92
C VAL A 84 -7.69 2.69 -5.77
N TYR A 85 -6.45 2.36 -5.41
CA TYR A 85 -5.72 1.24 -5.98
C TYR A 85 -5.63 0.13 -4.95
N VAL A 86 -5.64 -1.12 -5.42
CA VAL A 86 -5.55 -2.29 -4.55
C VAL A 86 -4.39 -3.16 -4.97
N GLY A 87 -3.59 -3.55 -3.98
CA GLY A 87 -2.57 -4.57 -4.14
C GLY A 87 -2.74 -5.73 -3.16
N LYS A 88 -2.66 -6.96 -3.68
CA LYS A 88 -2.56 -8.16 -2.86
C LYS A 88 -1.17 -8.23 -2.24
N LEU A 89 -1.12 -8.23 -0.92
CA LEU A 89 0.11 -8.21 -0.14
C LEU A 89 0.84 -9.55 -0.24
N THR A 90 2.12 -9.48 -0.57
CA THR A 90 3.10 -10.58 -0.52
C THR A 90 4.05 -10.41 0.66
N ASN A 91 4.26 -9.16 1.12
CA ASN A 91 5.01 -8.87 2.33
C ASN A 91 4.72 -7.48 2.88
N ILE A 92 5.23 -7.20 4.08
CA ILE A 92 5.18 -5.90 4.74
C ILE A 92 6.48 -5.69 5.52
N TYR A 93 7.08 -4.51 5.42
CA TYR A 93 8.35 -4.18 6.05
C TYR A 93 8.20 -2.93 6.92
N GLY A 94 8.83 -2.97 8.09
CA GLY A 94 9.03 -1.80 8.92
C GLY A 94 10.15 -0.90 8.40
N ARG A 95 10.33 0.24 9.07
CA ARG A 95 11.49 1.12 8.90
C ARG A 95 12.79 0.32 9.07
N LYS A 96 13.76 0.52 8.16
CA LYS A 96 15.07 -0.15 8.13
C LYS A 96 15.04 -1.69 8.00
N GLU A 97 13.87 -2.30 7.74
CA GLU A 97 13.81 -3.75 7.44
C GLU A 97 14.27 -4.06 6.01
N ILE A 98 14.25 -3.08 5.09
CA ILE A 98 14.89 -3.18 3.77
C ILE A 98 16.25 -2.50 3.86
N PRO A 99 17.37 -3.23 3.72
CA PRO A 99 18.71 -2.66 3.82
C PRO A 99 19.08 -1.86 2.58
N TYR A 100 20.04 -0.94 2.73
CA TYR A 100 20.62 -0.20 1.61
C TYR A 100 21.19 -1.16 0.56
N LYS A 101 21.00 -0.84 -0.74
CA LYS A 101 21.37 -1.70 -1.89
C LYS A 101 20.68 -3.07 -1.90
N SER A 102 19.56 -3.23 -1.21
CA SER A 102 18.76 -4.45 -1.33
C SER A 102 18.31 -4.66 -2.78
N PRO A 103 18.34 -5.90 -3.33
CA PRO A 103 17.74 -6.19 -4.63
C PRO A 103 16.25 -5.80 -4.73
N LEU A 104 15.57 -5.65 -3.58
CA LEU A 104 14.19 -5.22 -3.50
C LEU A 104 13.96 -3.80 -4.04
N THR A 105 14.99 -2.94 -4.07
CA THR A 105 14.85 -1.57 -4.59
C THR A 105 14.47 -1.54 -6.07
N THR A 106 14.74 -2.62 -6.82
CA THR A 106 14.30 -2.79 -8.22
C THR A 106 12.77 -2.71 -8.38
N TYR A 107 12.02 -3.04 -7.33
CA TYR A 107 10.56 -3.02 -7.33
C TYR A 107 10.00 -1.72 -6.73
N MET A 108 10.80 -0.65 -6.65
CA MET A 108 10.40 0.64 -6.10
C MET A 108 10.64 1.74 -7.13
N PRO A 109 9.84 2.82 -7.13
CA PRO A 109 10.16 4.02 -7.89
C PRO A 109 11.52 4.63 -7.52
N ASP A 110 12.29 4.99 -8.54
CA ASP A 110 13.66 5.51 -8.40
C ASP A 110 13.75 6.75 -7.50
N TYR A 111 12.69 7.58 -7.51
CA TYR A 111 12.67 8.85 -6.78
C TYR A 111 12.81 8.69 -5.25
N PHE A 112 12.58 7.48 -4.70
CA PHE A 112 12.87 7.19 -3.30
C PHE A 112 13.74 5.93 -3.09
N ALA A 113 13.87 5.07 -4.10
CA ALA A 113 14.59 3.80 -3.98
C ALA A 113 16.06 3.98 -3.53
N SER A 114 16.71 5.07 -3.93
CA SER A 114 18.11 5.38 -3.61
C SER A 114 18.35 5.69 -2.11
N GLU A 115 17.32 6.17 -1.42
CA GLU A 115 17.38 6.54 0.00
C GLU A 115 17.04 5.36 0.91
N VAL A 116 16.41 4.30 0.40
CA VAL A 116 15.94 3.17 1.22
C VAL A 116 17.08 2.51 2.00
N GLY A 117 16.85 2.32 3.30
CA GLY A 117 17.82 1.69 4.21
C GLY A 117 19.00 2.60 4.61
N THR A 118 19.05 3.83 4.12
CA THR A 118 19.96 4.88 4.60
C THR A 118 19.39 5.64 5.80
N ASP A 119 20.12 6.63 6.32
CA ASP A 119 19.59 7.50 7.37
C ASP A 119 18.63 8.58 6.85
N ASP A 120 18.65 8.85 5.54
CA ASP A 120 17.73 9.76 4.85
C ASP A 120 16.39 9.10 4.50
N ASP A 121 16.26 7.78 4.70
CA ASP A 121 15.01 7.05 4.48
C ASP A 121 13.88 7.55 5.40
N ILE A 122 12.97 8.33 4.82
CA ILE A 122 11.79 8.86 5.49
C ILE A 122 10.64 7.84 5.57
N ASN A 123 10.75 6.70 4.89
CA ASN A 123 9.69 5.71 4.88
C ASN A 123 9.67 4.94 6.20
N ASN A 124 8.47 4.83 6.76
CA ASN A 124 8.27 4.12 8.02
C ASN A 124 7.37 2.88 7.89
N LEU A 125 7.04 2.52 6.65
CA LEU A 125 6.39 1.29 6.25
C LEU A 125 6.69 1.06 4.77
N PHE A 126 6.91 -0.20 4.40
CA PHE A 126 6.82 -0.64 3.01
C PHE A 126 5.83 -1.79 2.91
N ILE A 127 5.08 -1.82 1.82
CA ILE A 127 4.24 -2.95 1.46
C ILE A 127 4.72 -3.52 0.13
N ASP A 128 4.69 -4.84 0.00
CA ASP A 128 5.04 -5.54 -1.22
C ASP A 128 3.78 -6.19 -1.77
N VAL A 129 3.48 -5.92 -3.04
CA VAL A 129 2.23 -6.33 -3.67
C VAL A 129 2.48 -7.02 -5.00
N SER A 130 1.65 -8.03 -5.29
CA SER A 130 1.64 -8.78 -6.54
C SER A 130 0.51 -8.36 -7.50
N THR A 131 -0.34 -7.43 -7.09
CA THR A 131 -1.37 -6.83 -7.97
C THR A 131 -1.36 -5.33 -7.76
N PHE A 132 -1.79 -4.58 -8.77
CA PHE A 132 -1.95 -3.14 -8.68
C PHE A 132 -3.02 -2.67 -9.67
N PHE A 133 -4.28 -2.72 -9.24
CA PHE A 133 -5.43 -2.33 -10.07
C PHE A 133 -6.27 -1.26 -9.39
N LYS A 134 -6.95 -0.45 -10.20
CA LYS A 134 -7.85 0.60 -9.73
C LYS A 134 -9.24 0.01 -9.46
N ILE A 135 -9.87 0.43 -8.36
CA ILE A 135 -11.28 0.15 -8.07
C ILE A 135 -12.08 1.44 -7.95
N ASP A 136 -13.40 1.32 -8.08
CA ASP A 136 -14.35 2.41 -7.87
C ASP A 136 -14.32 2.90 -6.41
N GLU A 137 -14.33 4.22 -6.20
CA GLU A 137 -14.26 4.81 -4.86
C GLU A 137 -15.45 4.44 -3.96
N LYS A 138 -16.59 4.02 -4.55
CA LYS A 138 -17.74 3.54 -3.78
C LYS A 138 -17.41 2.36 -2.86
N TYR A 139 -16.41 1.55 -3.23
CA TYR A 139 -15.99 0.40 -2.41
C TYR A 139 -15.26 0.80 -1.14
N LEU A 140 -14.93 2.08 -0.94
CA LEU A 140 -14.44 2.58 0.35
C LEU A 140 -15.50 2.44 1.47
N ASP A 141 -16.79 2.40 1.12
CA ASP A 141 -17.87 2.16 2.08
C ASP A 141 -17.87 0.74 2.66
N CYS A 142 -17.24 -0.21 1.96
CA CYS A 142 -17.06 -1.60 2.35
C CYS A 142 -15.84 -1.81 3.27
N ILE A 143 -15.12 -0.74 3.64
CA ILE A 143 -13.89 -0.81 4.43
C ILE A 143 -14.08 -0.16 5.79
N ILE A 144 -13.77 -0.94 6.84
CA ILE A 144 -14.02 -0.58 8.24
C ILE A 144 -12.69 -0.58 9.01
N VAL A 145 -12.45 0.45 9.82
CA VAL A 145 -11.27 0.53 10.68
C VAL A 145 -11.37 -0.51 11.81
N GLU A 146 -10.35 -1.36 11.93
CA GLU A 146 -10.35 -2.49 12.88
C GLU A 146 -10.52 -2.03 14.33
N SER A 147 -9.90 -0.91 14.70
CA SER A 147 -9.84 -0.48 16.11
C SER A 147 -11.16 0.07 16.66
N ASN A 148 -12.06 0.54 15.81
CA ASN A 148 -13.27 1.24 16.26
C ASN A 148 -14.53 0.98 15.43
N GLY A 149 -14.46 0.12 14.41
CA GLY A 149 -15.60 -0.23 13.58
C GLY A 149 -16.13 0.91 12.69
N LYS A 150 -15.43 2.06 12.62
CA LYS A 150 -15.87 3.20 11.81
C LYS A 150 -15.44 3.05 10.36
N LYS A 151 -16.26 3.54 9.44
CA LYS A 151 -15.90 3.68 8.02
C LYS A 151 -14.69 4.61 7.85
N VAL A 152 -13.83 4.31 6.88
CA VAL A 152 -12.55 5.03 6.68
C VAL A 152 -12.73 6.43 6.08
N LEU A 153 -13.94 6.75 5.60
CA LEU A 153 -14.29 8.00 4.92
C LEU A 153 -14.03 9.28 5.76
N SER A 154 -13.93 9.19 7.09
CA SER A 154 -13.81 10.36 7.98
C SER A 154 -12.38 10.83 8.28
N VAL A 155 -11.33 10.18 7.75
CA VAL A 155 -9.96 10.51 8.18
C VAL A 155 -9.32 11.59 7.30
N LYS A 156 -9.13 12.79 7.85
CA LYS A 156 -8.62 13.99 7.17
C LYS A 156 -7.11 13.98 6.80
N ASN A 157 -6.34 12.98 7.23
CA ASN A 157 -4.87 13.03 7.18
C ASN A 157 -4.29 12.28 5.96
N ALA A 158 -3.54 12.99 5.12
CA ALA A 158 -3.05 12.54 3.81
C ALA A 158 -1.90 11.51 3.83
N SER A 159 -1.33 11.19 5.00
CA SER A 159 -0.22 10.22 5.16
C SER A 159 -0.50 9.17 6.22
N SER A 160 -1.77 8.80 6.37
CA SER A 160 -2.19 7.87 7.43
C SER A 160 -2.24 6.43 6.95
N VAL A 161 -1.84 5.52 7.83
CA VAL A 161 -2.00 4.08 7.66
C VAL A 161 -3.07 3.59 8.62
N PHE A 162 -4.02 2.80 8.11
CA PHE A 162 -5.08 2.19 8.90
C PHE A 162 -5.07 0.68 8.76
N LEU A 163 -5.29 0.03 9.89
CA LEU A 163 -5.65 -1.38 9.96
C LEU A 163 -7.16 -1.50 9.73
N VAL A 164 -7.55 -2.32 8.76
CA VAL A 164 -8.94 -2.38 8.31
C VAL A 164 -9.41 -3.81 8.08
N ASN A 165 -10.73 -3.97 8.11
CA ASN A 165 -11.44 -5.15 7.63
C ASN A 165 -12.31 -4.75 6.43
N ILE A 166 -12.67 -5.75 5.62
CA ILE A 166 -13.54 -5.57 4.46
C ILE A 166 -14.78 -6.46 4.59
N ASP A 167 -15.88 -6.04 3.98
CA ASP A 167 -17.08 -6.87 3.87
C ASP A 167 -16.96 -7.95 2.78
N GLU A 168 -17.97 -8.82 2.72
CA GLU A 168 -18.03 -9.94 1.77
C GLU A 168 -18.16 -9.47 0.31
N GLN A 169 -18.82 -8.32 0.07
CA GLN A 169 -19.00 -7.78 -1.28
C GLN A 169 -17.65 -7.38 -1.88
N LEU A 170 -16.85 -6.64 -1.13
CA LEU A 170 -15.51 -6.22 -1.57
C LEU A 170 -14.56 -7.41 -1.63
N ASP A 171 -14.61 -8.34 -0.67
CA ASP A 171 -13.78 -9.55 -0.71
C ASP A 171 -14.06 -10.41 -1.96
N GLY A 172 -15.34 -10.58 -2.32
CA GLY A 172 -15.76 -11.29 -3.54
C GLY A 172 -15.20 -10.63 -4.80
N LEU A 173 -15.37 -9.31 -4.94
CA LEU A 173 -14.82 -8.55 -6.06
C LEU A 173 -13.30 -8.73 -6.18
N LEU A 174 -12.57 -8.56 -5.08
CA LEU A 174 -11.10 -8.62 -5.10
C LEU A 174 -10.59 -10.02 -5.44
N LYS A 175 -11.27 -11.07 -4.98
CA LYS A 175 -10.95 -12.46 -5.37
C LYS A 175 -11.11 -12.66 -6.87
N GLU A 176 -12.19 -12.15 -7.46
CA GLU A 176 -12.39 -12.23 -8.91
C GLU A 176 -11.32 -11.47 -9.70
N MET A 177 -10.98 -10.25 -9.27
CA MET A 177 -9.97 -9.44 -9.97
C MET A 177 -8.60 -10.09 -9.92
N VAL A 178 -8.18 -10.59 -8.74
CA VAL A 178 -6.90 -11.30 -8.59
C VAL A 178 -6.84 -12.57 -9.46
N LEU A 179 -7.96 -13.29 -9.62
CA LEU A 179 -8.01 -14.48 -10.48
C LEU A 179 -7.89 -14.14 -11.98
N ARG A 180 -8.33 -12.94 -12.39
CA ARG A 180 -8.23 -12.48 -13.78
C ARG A 180 -6.82 -12.00 -14.13
N ASP A 181 -6.08 -11.42 -13.18
CA ASP A 181 -4.70 -10.97 -13.35
C ASP A 181 -3.66 -12.12 -13.46
N ILE A 182 -4.06 -13.38 -13.21
CA ILE A 182 -3.18 -14.57 -13.30
C ILE A 182 -3.28 -15.26 -14.69
N LYS A 183 -4.11 -14.75 -15.61
CA LYS A 183 -4.27 -15.28 -16.98
C LYS A 183 -3.53 -14.44 -18.01
#